data_AF-A0A9D8JBF8-F1
#
_entry.id   AF-A0A9D8JBF8-F1
#
_cell.length_a   1.000
_cell.length_b   1.000
_cell.length_c   1.000
_cell.angle_alpha   90.00
_cell.angle_beta   90.00
_cell.angle_gamma   90.00
#
_symmetry.space_group_name_H-M   'P 1'
#
loop_
_entity.id
_entity.type
_entity.pdbx_description
1 polymer ?
#
loop_
_entity_poly.entity_id
_entity_poly.type
_entity_poly.pdbx_seq_one_letter_code
_entity_poly.pdbx_strand_id
1 'polypeptide(L)'
;SMLEREMIAVVVSSANRCYYCLTAHGQALREMSGDPSLGEALIMNYRIAKVTKKQRAMLDFAHQLTMSPAETGAAERAALRRVGFKDREIWDIIAVTGFFNMTNRVAAATDMMPNKEYLAHSR
;
A
#
# COMPACT_ATOMS: atom_id res chain seq x y z
N SER A 1 -8.85 6.24 -5.81
CA SER A 1 -10.11 5.86 -5.12
C SER A 1 -9.83 5.58 -3.64
N MET A 2 -10.81 5.15 -2.84
CA MET A 2 -10.52 4.61 -1.49
C MET A 2 -9.73 3.31 -1.57
N LEU A 3 -10.16 2.38 -2.44
CA LEU A 3 -9.48 1.11 -2.69
C LEU A 3 -8.01 1.28 -3.04
N GLU A 4 -7.66 2.21 -3.94
CA GLU A 4 -6.26 2.43 -4.33
C GLU A 4 -5.38 2.93 -3.18
N ARG A 5 -5.95 3.70 -2.23
CA ARG A 5 -5.23 4.14 -1.03
C ARG A 5 -4.95 2.98 -0.09
N GLU A 6 -5.91 2.06 0.07
CA GLU A 6 -5.72 0.81 0.82
C GLU A 6 -4.70 -0.13 0.15
N MET A 7 -4.68 -0.18 -1.19
CA MET A 7 -3.64 -0.94 -1.89
C MET A 7 -2.23 -0.40 -1.58
N ILE A 8 -2.05 0.92 -1.55
CA ILE A 8 -0.78 1.55 -1.13
C ILE A 8 -0.47 1.18 0.33
N ALA A 9 -1.46 1.30 1.23
CA ALA A 9 -1.32 0.99 2.65
C ALA A 9 -0.77 -0.43 2.87
N VAL A 10 -1.35 -1.41 2.19
CA VAL A 10 -0.96 -2.82 2.29
C VAL A 10 0.43 -3.05 1.70
N VAL A 11 0.79 -2.46 0.55
CA VAL A 11 2.12 -2.63 -0.05
C VAL A 11 3.23 -2.02 0.82
N VAL A 12 3.00 -0.84 1.40
CA VAL A 12 3.94 -0.20 2.33
C VAL A 12 4.08 -1.05 3.60
N SER A 13 2.96 -1.52 4.14
CA SER A 13 2.95 -2.35 5.36
C SER A 13 3.58 -3.72 5.16
N SER A 14 3.47 -4.29 3.95
CA SER A 14 4.14 -5.52 3.55
C SER A 14 5.66 -5.31 3.51
N ALA A 15 6.13 -4.23 2.88
CA ALA A 15 7.56 -3.90 2.84
C ALA A 15 8.14 -3.70 4.25
N ASN A 16 7.40 -3.04 5.14
CA ASN A 16 7.79 -2.78 6.52
C ASN A 16 7.50 -3.94 7.49
N ARG A 17 6.85 -5.03 7.03
CA ARG A 17 6.45 -6.18 7.87
C ARG A 17 5.62 -5.79 9.10
N CYS A 18 4.74 -4.80 8.96
CA CYS A 18 3.94 -4.30 10.08
C CYS A 18 2.70 -5.17 10.32
N TYR A 19 2.70 -5.96 11.41
CA TYR A 19 1.61 -6.90 11.72
C TYR A 19 0.24 -6.22 11.89
N TYR A 20 0.19 -5.13 12.68
CA TYR A 20 -1.04 -4.36 12.89
C TYR A 20 -1.64 -3.89 11.56
N CYS A 21 -0.85 -3.16 10.77
CA CYS A 21 -1.33 -2.54 9.55
C CYS A 21 -1.67 -3.57 8.47
N LEU A 22 -0.90 -4.65 8.34
CA LEU A 22 -1.22 -5.73 7.41
C LEU A 22 -2.56 -6.41 7.75
N THR A 23 -2.85 -6.57 9.04
CA THR A 23 -4.10 -7.19 9.48
C THR A 23 -5.30 -6.26 9.24
N ALA A 24 -5.22 -5.01 9.68
CA ALA A 24 -6.32 -4.05 9.56
C ALA A 24 -6.58 -3.63 8.10
N HIS A 25 -5.54 -3.17 7.39
CA HIS A 25 -5.69 -2.69 6.01
C HIS A 25 -5.83 -3.84 5.01
N GLY A 26 -5.29 -5.03 5.33
CA GLY A 26 -5.56 -6.24 4.56
C GLY A 26 -7.05 -6.60 4.57
N GLN A 27 -7.69 -6.57 5.75
CA GLN A 27 -9.13 -6.80 5.86
C GLN A 27 -9.94 -5.74 5.09
N ALA A 28 -9.63 -4.45 5.29
CA ALA A 28 -10.28 -3.35 4.60
C ALA A 28 -10.16 -3.47 3.07
N LEU A 29 -8.98 -3.87 2.59
CA LEU A 29 -8.73 -4.10 1.17
C LEU A 29 -9.61 -5.23 0.61
N ARG A 30 -9.69 -6.38 1.30
CA ARG A 30 -10.53 -7.52 0.87
C ARG A 30 -12.02 -7.15 0.85
N GLU A 31 -12.46 -6.36 1.82
CA GLU A 31 -13.84 -5.85 1.87
C GLU A 31 -14.14 -4.88 0.72
N MET A 32 -13.28 -3.88 0.49
CA MET A 32 -13.49 -2.88 -0.56
C MET A 32 -13.35 -3.45 -1.96
N SER A 33 -12.48 -4.44 -2.18
CA SER A 33 -12.28 -5.06 -3.49
C SER A 33 -13.36 -6.09 -3.83
N GLY A 34 -13.98 -6.71 -2.81
CA GLY A 34 -14.78 -7.92 -2.99
C GLY A 34 -13.97 -9.12 -3.51
N ASP A 35 -12.64 -9.02 -3.48
CA ASP A 35 -11.68 -10.01 -3.99
C ASP A 35 -10.64 -10.31 -2.90
N PRO A 36 -10.84 -11.37 -2.11
CA PRO A 36 -9.88 -11.80 -1.10
C PRO A 36 -8.50 -12.13 -1.68
N SER A 37 -8.45 -12.66 -2.91
CA SER A 37 -7.19 -13.06 -3.56
C SER A 37 -6.29 -11.86 -3.88
N LEU A 38 -6.89 -10.71 -4.21
CA LEU A 38 -6.15 -9.46 -4.36
C LEU A 38 -5.52 -9.02 -3.03
N GLY A 39 -6.27 -9.12 -1.93
CA GLY A 39 -5.77 -8.79 -0.59
C GLY A 39 -4.53 -9.61 -0.22
N GLU A 40 -4.63 -10.92 -0.33
CA GLU A 40 -3.51 -11.82 -0.03
C GLU A 40 -2.32 -11.62 -0.98
N ALA A 41 -2.57 -11.37 -2.27
CA ALA A 41 -1.51 -11.06 -3.22
C ALA A 41 -0.76 -9.77 -2.84
N LEU A 42 -1.46 -8.70 -2.43
CA LEU A 42 -0.79 -7.46 -2.02
C LEU A 42 -0.05 -7.60 -0.68
N ILE A 43 -0.56 -8.40 0.26
CA ILE A 43 0.10 -8.70 1.53
C ILE A 43 1.41 -9.46 1.29
N MET A 44 1.37 -10.54 0.48
CA MET A 44 2.49 -11.47 0.34
C MET A 44 3.52 -11.01 -0.69
N ASN A 45 3.08 -10.63 -1.89
CA ASN A 45 3.94 -10.12 -2.95
C ASN A 45 3.10 -9.41 -4.01
N TYR A 46 2.97 -8.09 -3.87
CA TYR A 46 2.11 -7.28 -4.73
C TYR A 46 2.41 -7.44 -6.24
N ARG A 47 3.62 -7.90 -6.62
CA ARG A 47 4.03 -8.13 -8.01
C ARG A 47 3.23 -9.22 -8.71
N ILE A 48 2.68 -10.20 -7.97
CA ILE A 48 1.82 -11.25 -8.55
C ILE A 48 0.35 -10.83 -8.70
N ALA A 49 -0.05 -9.70 -8.12
CA ALA A 49 -1.42 -9.24 -8.16
C ALA A 49 -1.86 -8.87 -9.59
N LYS A 50 -3.08 -9.29 -9.96
CA LYS A 50 -3.72 -8.96 -11.25
C LYS A 50 -4.33 -7.57 -11.19
N VAL A 51 -3.50 -6.55 -11.36
CA VAL A 51 -3.90 -5.13 -11.31
C VAL A 51 -3.69 -4.44 -12.65
N THR A 52 -4.35 -3.30 -12.84
CA THR A 52 -4.14 -2.47 -14.04
C THR A 52 -2.71 -1.93 -14.12
N LYS A 53 -2.26 -1.53 -15.32
CA LYS A 53 -0.94 -0.89 -15.51
C LYS A 53 -0.79 0.37 -14.65
N LYS A 54 -1.86 1.16 -14.51
CA LYS A 54 -1.88 2.38 -13.69
C LYS A 54 -1.71 2.05 -12.20
N GLN A 55 -2.43 1.04 -11.69
CA GLN A 55 -2.26 0.56 -10.32
C GLN A 55 -0.87 -0.04 -10.07
N ARG A 56 -0.33 -0.84 -11.00
CA ARG A 56 1.03 -1.40 -10.90
C ARG A 56 2.06 -0.29 -10.69
N ALA A 57 2.06 0.73 -11.54
CA ALA A 57 2.99 1.86 -11.45
C ALA A 57 2.87 2.63 -10.12
N MET A 58 1.65 2.81 -9.62
CA MET A 58 1.40 3.42 -8.29
C MET A 58 2.01 2.58 -7.16
N LEU A 59 1.83 1.27 -7.19
CA LEU A 59 2.36 0.37 -6.16
C LEU A 59 3.88 0.24 -6.23
N ASP A 60 4.45 0.21 -7.43
CA ASP A 60 5.89 0.20 -7.64
C ASP A 60 6.53 1.48 -7.07
N PHE A 61 5.91 2.65 -7.32
CA PHE A 61 6.34 3.92 -6.73
C PHE A 61 6.28 3.89 -5.20
N ALA A 62 5.16 3.44 -4.62
CA ALA A 62 4.99 3.37 -3.17
C ALA A 62 6.01 2.44 -2.50
N HIS A 63 6.28 1.29 -3.12
CA HIS A 63 7.30 0.35 -2.66
C HIS A 63 8.71 0.95 -2.75
N GLN A 64 9.06 1.57 -3.89
CA GLN A 64 10.36 2.21 -4.08
C GLN A 64 10.59 3.35 -3.07
N LEU A 65 9.60 4.22 -2.87
CA LEU A 65 9.67 5.32 -1.89
C LEU A 65 9.85 4.80 -0.45
N THR A 66 9.29 3.61 -0.16
CA THR A 66 9.45 2.96 1.15
C THR A 66 10.85 2.38 1.33
N MET A 67 11.39 1.72 0.30
CA MET A 67 12.68 1.02 0.37
C MET A 67 13.89 1.95 0.21
N SER A 68 13.79 2.92 -0.70
CA SER A 68 14.89 3.78 -1.13
C SER A 68 14.41 5.23 -1.33
N PRO A 69 13.97 5.94 -0.27
CA PRO A 69 13.44 7.30 -0.39
C PRO A 69 14.48 8.28 -0.95
N ALA A 70 15.76 8.11 -0.61
CA ALA A 70 16.86 8.95 -1.11
C ALA A 70 17.07 8.85 -2.63
N GLU A 71 16.64 7.74 -3.23
CA GLU A 71 16.76 7.46 -4.67
C GLU A 71 15.45 7.75 -5.42
N THR A 72 14.36 8.06 -4.72
CA THR A 72 13.05 8.26 -5.33
C THR A 72 12.81 9.73 -5.67
N GLY A 73 12.82 10.05 -6.97
CA GLY A 73 12.92 11.44 -7.42
C GLY A 73 12.07 11.78 -8.64
N ALA A 74 12.63 12.64 -9.50
CA ALA A 74 11.93 13.17 -10.66
C ALA A 74 11.58 12.09 -11.69
N ALA A 75 12.45 11.08 -11.86
CA ALA A 75 12.26 9.99 -12.81
C ALA A 75 11.03 9.13 -12.48
N GLU A 76 10.86 8.78 -11.20
CA GLU A 76 9.74 7.97 -10.71
C GLU A 76 8.42 8.75 -10.80
N ARG A 77 8.45 10.05 -10.48
CA ARG A 77 7.29 10.93 -10.70
C ARG A 77 6.94 11.06 -12.19
N ALA A 78 7.93 11.12 -13.07
CA ALA A 78 7.70 11.12 -14.51
C ALA A 78 7.10 9.79 -15.00
N ALA A 79 7.48 8.65 -14.42
CA ALA A 79 6.89 7.35 -14.72
C ALA A 79 5.39 7.31 -14.39
N LEU A 80 4.98 7.88 -13.26
CA LEU A 80 3.56 8.01 -12.90
C LEU A 80 2.79 8.88 -13.90
N ARG A 81 3.37 9.99 -14.37
CA ARG A 81 2.74 10.83 -15.40
C ARG A 81 2.55 10.09 -16.72
N ARG A 82 3.51 9.27 -17.13
CA ARG A 82 3.43 8.47 -18.37
C ARG A 82 2.25 7.49 -18.38
N VAL A 83 1.79 7.03 -17.22
CA VAL A 83 0.61 6.16 -17.10
C VAL A 83 -0.68 6.93 -16.77
N GLY A 84 -0.65 8.26 -16.84
CA GLY A 84 -1.82 9.11 -16.73
C GLY A 84 -2.20 9.53 -15.31
N PHE A 85 -1.26 9.58 -14.36
CA PHE A 85 -1.46 10.30 -13.09
C PHE A 85 -1.19 11.79 -13.26
N LYS A 86 -2.08 12.62 -12.72
CA LYS A 86 -1.91 14.07 -12.57
C LYS A 86 -1.10 14.39 -11.32
N ASP A 87 -0.52 15.59 -11.26
CA ASP A 87 0.33 16.01 -10.13
C ASP A 87 -0.39 15.92 -8.78
N ARG A 88 -1.69 16.25 -8.73
CA ARG A 88 -2.50 16.11 -7.51
C ARG A 88 -2.61 14.65 -7.06
N GLU A 89 -2.78 13.72 -7.99
CA GLU A 89 -2.86 12.28 -7.68
C GLU A 89 -1.49 11.73 -7.26
N ILE A 90 -0.39 12.20 -7.88
CA ILE A 90 0.98 11.87 -7.48
C ILE A 90 1.24 12.32 -6.03
N TRP A 91 0.79 13.52 -5.68
CA TRP A 91 0.86 14.00 -4.29
C TRP A 91 0.09 13.09 -3.33
N ASP A 92 -1.12 12.64 -3.68
CA ASP A 92 -1.88 11.71 -2.83
C ASP A 92 -1.15 10.37 -2.64
N ILE A 93 -0.53 9.83 -3.70
CA ILE A 93 0.28 8.61 -3.61
C ILE A 93 1.45 8.80 -2.63
N ILE A 94 2.17 9.92 -2.75
CA ILE A 94 3.30 10.25 -1.87
C ILE A 94 2.82 10.41 -0.42
N ALA A 95 1.74 11.16 -0.20
CA ALA A 95 1.21 11.44 1.13
C ALA A 95 0.74 10.16 1.84
N VAL A 96 0.01 9.28 1.15
CA VAL A 96 -0.43 7.99 1.71
C VAL A 96 0.77 7.09 1.97
N THR A 97 1.75 7.04 1.07
CA THR A 97 2.97 6.25 1.27
C THR A 97 3.75 6.72 2.50
N GLY A 98 3.93 8.03 2.68
CA GLY A 98 4.59 8.61 3.85
C GLY A 98 3.82 8.37 5.14
N PHE A 99 2.50 8.52 5.10
CA PHE A 99 1.63 8.25 6.24
C PHE A 99 1.77 6.81 6.74
N PHE A 100 1.72 5.82 5.85
CA PHE A 100 1.88 4.43 6.26
C PHE A 100 3.30 4.09 6.72
N ASN A 101 4.31 4.75 6.15
CA ASN A 101 5.67 4.65 6.68
C ASN A 101 5.75 5.14 8.14
N MET A 102 5.05 6.22 8.50
CA MET A 102 4.97 6.70 9.88
C MET A 102 4.17 5.72 10.76
N THR A 103 2.94 5.34 10.37
CA THR A 103 2.08 4.49 11.20
C THR A 103 2.68 3.12 11.43
N ASN A 104 3.32 2.52 10.41
CA ASN A 104 4.02 1.25 10.56
C ASN A 104 5.13 1.33 11.62
N ARG A 105 5.91 2.42 11.63
CA ARG A 105 6.99 2.64 12.61
C ARG A 105 6.45 2.78 14.03
N VAL A 106 5.37 3.55 14.19
CA VAL A 106 4.71 3.71 15.50
C VAL A 106 4.18 2.36 15.98
N ALA A 107 3.40 1.66 15.15
CA ALA A 107 2.81 0.38 15.52
C ALA A 107 3.86 -0.67 15.88
N ALA A 108 4.96 -0.75 15.10
CA ALA A 108 6.06 -1.67 15.40
C ALA A 108 6.81 -1.29 16.68
N ALA A 109 7.09 0.00 16.91
CA ALA A 109 7.82 0.46 18.09
C ALA A 109 7.03 0.28 19.40
N THR A 110 5.70 0.28 19.33
CA THR A 110 4.82 0.14 20.51
C THR A 110 4.21 -1.25 20.66
N ASP A 111 4.62 -2.23 19.85
CA ASP A 111 4.01 -3.57 19.79
C ASP A 111 2.47 -3.53 19.71
N MET A 112 1.96 -2.68 18.81
CA MET A 112 0.52 -2.44 18.69
C MET A 112 -0.18 -3.67 18.12
N MET A 113 -1.19 -4.18 18.84
CA MET A 113 -1.94 -5.37 18.43
C MET A 113 -3.25 -5.00 17.72
N PRO A 114 -3.53 -5.59 16.54
CA PRO A 114 -4.79 -5.37 15.84
C PRO A 114 -5.94 -6.06 16.57
N ASN A 115 -7.14 -5.52 16.41
CA ASN A 115 -8.37 -6.15 16.90
C ASN A 115 -8.52 -7.56 16.28
N LYS A 116 -8.93 -8.54 17.09
CA LYS A 116 -9.01 -9.95 16.65
C LYS A 116 -10.03 -10.15 15.54
N GLU A 117 -11.05 -9.31 15.51
CA GLU A 117 -12.13 -9.33 14.54
C GLU A 117 -11.58 -9.21 13.11
N TYR A 118 -10.56 -8.39 12.86
CA TYR A 118 -9.97 -8.21 11.52
C TYR A 118 -9.43 -9.52 10.91
N LEU A 119 -9.03 -10.49 11.73
CA LEU A 119 -8.53 -11.79 11.27
C LEU A 119 -9.65 -12.71 10.78
N ALA A 120 -10.89 -12.50 11.22
CA ALA A 120 -12.03 -13.36 10.90
C ALA A 120 -12.87 -12.85 9.71
N HIS A 121 -12.74 -11.56 9.36
CA HIS A 121 -13.62 -10.91 8.38
C HIS A 121 -13.04 -10.93 6.96
N SER A 122 -13.97 -10.94 5.99
CA SER A 122 -13.71 -10.76 4.55
C SER A 122 -12.67 -11.73 3.99
N ARG A 123 -12.85 -13.04 4.28
CA ARG A 123 -12.00 -14.13 3.79
C ARG A 123 -12.45 -14.67 2.44
#